data_AF-A0A1S8S8F2-F1
#
_entry.id   AF-A0A1S8S8F2-F1
#
_cell.length_a   1.000
_cell.length_b   1.000
_cell.length_c   1.000
_cell.angle_alpha   90.00
_cell.angle_beta   90.00
_cell.angle_gamma   90.00
#
_symmetry.space_group_name_H-M   'P 1'
#
loop_
_entity.id
_entity.type
_entity.pdbx_description
1 polymer ?
#
loop_
_entity_poly.entity_id
_entity_poly.type
_entity_poly.pdbx_seq_one_letter_code
_entity_poly.pdbx_strand_id
1 'polypeptide(L)'
;MKYSIMPIEQIKEFVVLNSQGDCTLYKRLELILKHRENVQKKIDGLNKYMEHINYKVDYFTMACELGTEKELKKQQYPNHFYIKEDK
;
A
#
# COMPACT_ATOMS: atom_id res chain seq x y z
N MET A 1 -16.25 -5.53 10.53
CA MET A 1 -15.00 -6.07 11.12
C MET A 1 -14.37 -7.16 10.27
N LYS A 2 -15.07 -8.26 9.91
CA LYS A 2 -14.49 -9.36 9.09
C LYS A 2 -13.93 -8.96 7.72
N TYR A 3 -14.32 -7.80 7.18
CA TYR A 3 -13.85 -7.28 5.89
C TYR A 3 -12.72 -6.24 6.00
N SER A 4 -12.38 -5.79 7.21
CA SER A 4 -11.19 -4.97 7.44
C SER A 4 -10.00 -5.92 7.51
N ILE A 5 -8.88 -5.58 6.86
CA ILE A 5 -7.61 -6.35 6.87
C ILE A 5 -6.95 -6.24 8.26
N MET A 6 -7.74 -6.39 9.31
CA MET A 6 -7.34 -6.38 10.70
C MET A 6 -6.87 -7.79 11.07
N PRO A 7 -5.71 -7.93 11.73
CA PRO A 7 -5.27 -9.21 12.26
C PRO A 7 -6.33 -9.84 13.18
N ILE A 8 -6.46 -11.17 13.13
CA ILE A 8 -7.44 -11.93 13.92
C ILE A 8 -7.36 -11.59 15.42
N GLU A 9 -6.16 -11.36 15.95
CA GLU A 9 -5.95 -10.99 17.35
C GLU A 9 -6.58 -9.63 17.69
N GLN A 10 -6.44 -8.62 16.82
CA GLN A 10 -7.08 -7.31 17.01
C GLN A 10 -8.61 -7.40 16.90
N ILE A 11 -9.13 -8.31 16.07
CA ILE A 11 -10.57 -8.56 15.98
C ILE A 11 -11.08 -9.17 17.29
N LYS A 12 -10.37 -10.14 17.87
CA LYS A 12 -10.74 -10.74 19.18
C LYS A 12 -10.74 -9.68 20.27
N GLU A 13 -9.68 -8.88 20.35
CA GLU A 13 -9.57 -7.78 21.32
C GLU A 13 -10.74 -6.80 21.19
N PHE A 14 -11.06 -6.38 19.95
CA PHE A 14 -12.18 -5.49 19.71
C PHE A 14 -13.52 -6.08 20.17
N VAL A 15 -13.77 -7.37 19.91
CA VAL A 15 -15.01 -8.06 20.34
C VAL A 15 -15.11 -8.08 21.86
N VAL A 16 -14.01 -8.36 22.57
CA VAL A 16 -13.96 -8.34 24.05
C VAL A 16 -14.20 -6.94 24.60
N LEU A 17 -13.60 -5.92 24.01
CA LEU A 17 -13.85 -4.53 24.41
C LEU A 17 -15.30 -4.14 24.17
N ASN A 18 -15.88 -4.58 23.04
CA ASN A 18 -17.26 -4.25 22.69
C ASN A 18 -18.27 -4.88 23.65
N SER A 19 -18.03 -6.09 24.15
CA SER A 19 -18.90 -6.73 25.14
C SER A 19 -18.87 -6.06 26.53
N GLN A 20 -17.85 -5.26 26.83
CA GLN A 20 -17.74 -4.51 28.09
C GLN A 20 -18.52 -3.18 28.07
N GLY A 21 -19.07 -2.79 26.92
CA GLY A 21 -19.91 -1.59 26.80
C GLY A 21 -19.12 -0.28 26.74
N ASP A 22 -19.75 0.82 27.16
CA ASP A 22 -19.29 2.18 26.84
C ASP A 22 -18.00 2.59 27.56
N CYS A 23 -17.66 1.92 28.66
CA CYS A 23 -16.40 2.15 29.38
C CYS A 23 -15.15 1.88 28.52
N THR A 24 -15.29 1.18 27.39
CA THR A 24 -14.19 0.86 26.47
C THR A 24 -14.15 1.69 25.20
N LEU A 25 -15.03 2.69 25.04
CA LEU A 25 -15.11 3.50 23.80
C LEU A 25 -13.76 4.09 23.37
N TYR A 26 -13.01 4.65 24.31
CA TYR A 26 -11.67 5.20 24.04
C TYR A 26 -10.68 4.14 23.55
N LYS A 27 -10.68 2.95 24.16
CA LYS A 27 -9.80 1.83 23.75
C LYS A 27 -10.19 1.30 22.37
N ARG A 28 -11.49 1.18 22.09
CA ARG A 28 -12.00 0.79 20.77
C ARG A 28 -11.60 1.81 19.70
N LEU A 29 -11.67 3.10 20.00
CA LEU A 29 -11.24 4.17 19.11
C LEU A 29 -9.74 4.11 18.82
N GLU A 30 -8.91 3.94 19.86
CA GLU A 30 -7.46 3.83 19.74
C GLU A 30 -7.05 2.67 18.81
N LEU A 31 -7.66 1.49 19.01
CA LEU A 31 -7.41 0.31 18.18
C LEU A 31 -7.74 0.59 16.70
N ILE A 32 -8.88 1.23 16.43
CA ILE A 32 -9.29 1.59 15.07
C ILE A 32 -8.34 2.63 14.46
N LEU A 33 -7.93 3.66 15.21
CA LEU A 33 -7.00 4.68 14.72
C LEU A 33 -5.64 4.08 14.34
N LYS A 34 -5.11 3.20 15.18
CA LYS A 34 -3.86 2.48 14.91
C LYS A 34 -3.99 1.57 13.69
N HIS A 35 -5.13 0.88 13.55
CA HIS A 35 -5.39 0.08 12.37
C HIS A 35 -5.44 0.93 11.09
N ARG A 36 -6.10 2.10 11.14
CA ARG A 36 -6.16 3.06 10.03
C ARG A 36 -4.76 3.50 9.60
N GLU A 37 -3.90 3.86 10.55
CA GLU A 37 -2.51 4.27 10.26
C GLU A 37 -1.72 3.15 9.57
N ASN A 38 -1.85 1.91 10.05
CA ASN A 38 -1.19 0.76 9.44
C ASN A 38 -1.67 0.48 8.01
N VAL A 39 -2.98 0.62 7.75
CA VAL A 39 -3.53 0.48 6.40
C VAL A 39 -3.04 1.62 5.50
N GLN A 40 -2.99 2.85 6.00
CA GLN A 40 -2.48 3.98 5.23
C GLN A 40 -1.03 3.77 4.81
N LYS A 41 -0.14 3.33 5.72
CA LYS A 41 1.25 3.00 5.38
C LYS A 41 1.36 1.94 4.28
N LYS A 42 0.48 0.94 4.29
CA LYS A 42 0.43 -0.08 3.23
C LYS A 42 -0.02 0.51 1.90
N ILE A 43 -1.03 1.39 1.91
CA ILE A 43 -1.50 2.09 0.70
C ILE A 43 -0.36 2.95 0.14
N ASP A 44 0.36 3.69 0.98
CA ASP A 44 1.46 4.55 0.54
C ASP A 44 2.59 3.71 -0.08
N GLY A 45 2.91 2.54 0.49
CA GLY A 45 3.83 1.59 -0.11
C GLY A 45 3.35 1.05 -1.45
N LEU A 46 2.09 0.61 -1.54
CA LEU A 46 1.47 0.13 -2.78
C LEU A 46 1.43 1.19 -3.88
N ASN A 47 1.17 2.44 -3.53
CA ASN A 47 1.17 3.56 -4.47
C ASN A 47 2.56 3.78 -5.09
N LYS A 48 3.64 3.66 -4.31
CA LYS A 48 5.01 3.72 -4.86
C LYS A 48 5.28 2.60 -5.86
N TYR A 49 4.83 1.37 -5.57
CA TYR A 49 4.93 0.28 -6.55
C TYR A 49 4.07 0.54 -7.79
N MET A 50 2.89 1.14 -7.61
CA MET A 50 1.99 1.48 -8.71
C MET A 50 2.60 2.53 -9.64
N GLU A 51 3.27 3.55 -9.12
CA GLU A 51 3.99 4.54 -9.92
C GLU A 51 5.03 3.88 -10.84
N HIS A 52 5.77 2.89 -10.34
CA HIS A 52 6.74 2.14 -11.12
C HIS A 52 6.08 1.27 -12.21
N ILE A 53 4.94 0.65 -11.89
CA ILE A 53 4.17 -0.11 -12.88
C ILE A 53 3.64 0.84 -13.97
N ASN A 54 3.07 1.98 -13.60
CA ASN A 54 2.56 2.97 -14.54
C ASN A 54 3.67 3.48 -15.48
N TYR A 55 4.85 3.79 -14.95
CA TYR A 55 6.00 4.14 -15.79
C TYR A 55 6.33 3.05 -16.82
N LYS A 56 6.34 1.78 -16.41
CA LYS A 56 6.58 0.66 -17.33
C LYS A 56 5.47 0.51 -18.36
N VAL A 57 4.21 0.74 -17.97
CA VAL A 57 3.07 0.74 -18.89
C VAL A 57 3.26 1.82 -19.96
N ASP A 58 3.59 3.05 -19.57
CA ASP A 58 3.82 4.16 -20.50
C ASP A 58 4.99 3.87 -21.45
N TYR A 59 6.11 3.36 -20.90
CA TYR A 59 7.28 2.97 -21.67
C TYR A 59 6.95 1.94 -22.76
N PHE A 60 6.31 0.84 -22.37
CA PHE A 60 6.01 -0.24 -23.32
C PHE A 60 4.87 0.12 -24.27
N THR A 61 3.92 0.95 -23.86
CA THR A 61 2.91 1.52 -24.77
C THR A 61 3.61 2.27 -25.91
N MET A 62 4.54 3.15 -25.58
CA MET A 62 5.32 3.89 -26.58
C MET A 62 6.21 2.98 -27.44
N ALA A 63 6.83 1.96 -26.83
CA ALA A 63 7.66 1.00 -27.57
C ALA A 63 6.83 0.21 -28.60
N CYS A 64 5.61 -0.17 -28.24
CA CYS A 64 4.66 -0.83 -29.14
C CYS A 64 4.24 0.08 -30.29
N GLU A 65 3.94 1.36 -30.01
CA GLU A 65 3.58 2.34 -31.05
C GLU A 65 4.73 2.59 -32.04
N LEU A 66 5.97 2.65 -31.56
CA LEU A 66 7.17 2.82 -32.39
C LEU A 66 7.62 1.52 -33.07
N GLY A 67 7.11 0.36 -32.64
CA GLY A 67 7.57 -0.96 -33.06
C GLY A 67 9.02 -1.28 -32.64
N THR A 68 9.63 -0.47 -31.77
CA THR A 68 11.01 -0.64 -31.32
C THR A 68 11.32 0.13 -30.03
N GLU A 69 12.22 -0.42 -29.21
CA GLU A 69 12.74 0.24 -28.01
C GLU A 69 14.02 1.07 -28.27
N LYS A 70 14.55 1.07 -29.50
CA LYS A 70 15.88 1.65 -29.81
C LYS A 70 16.00 3.12 -29.42
N GLU A 71 14.97 3.92 -29.70
CA GLU A 71 14.96 5.35 -29.36
C GLU A 71 14.67 5.60 -27.88
N LEU A 72 13.87 4.73 -27.25
CA LEU A 72 13.50 4.83 -25.84
C LEU A 72 14.65 4.44 -24.90
N LYS A 73 15.54 3.54 -25.33
CA LYS A 73 16.74 3.15 -24.58
C LYS A 73 17.83 4.23 -24.57
N LYS A 74 17.75 5.22 -25.48
CA LYS A 74 18.66 6.37 -25.51
C LYS A 74 18.32 7.38 -24.42
N GLN A 75 17.04 7.50 -24.07
CA GLN A 75 16.66 8.15 -22.82
C GLN A 75 17.12 7.24 -21.68
N GLN A 76 18.10 7.72 -20.93
CA GLN A 76 18.59 7.03 -19.75
C GLN A 76 17.39 6.72 -18.86
N TYR A 77 17.08 5.44 -18.68
CA TYR A 77 16.12 5.02 -17.65
C TYR A 77 16.54 5.76 -16.38
N PRO A 78 15.67 6.58 -15.77
CA PRO A 78 16.04 7.23 -14.54
C PRO A 78 16.42 6.15 -13.55
N ASN A 79 17.72 6.10 -13.21
CA ASN A 79 18.35 5.17 -12.26
C ASN A 79 17.79 5.31 -10.82
N HIS A 80 16.66 5.99 -10.63
CA HIS A 80 16.21 6.47 -9.34
C HIS A 80 15.46 5.42 -8.49
N PHE A 81 15.17 4.21 -8.99
CA PHE A 81 14.20 3.37 -8.30
C PHE A 81 14.64 1.93 -8.07
N TYR A 82 15.89 1.74 -7.63
CA TYR A 82 16.17 0.60 -6.75
C TYR A 82 15.42 0.87 -5.45
N ILE A 83 14.27 0.20 -5.29
CA ILE A 83 13.72 -0.03 -3.96
C ILE A 83 14.82 -0.81 -3.25
N LYS A 84 15.63 -0.10 -2.45
CA LYS A 84 16.46 -0.78 -1.45
C LYS A 84 15.43 -1.54 -0.63
N GLU A 85 15.43 -2.86 -0.72
CA GLU A 85 14.72 -3.69 0.23
C GLU A 85 15.26 -3.26 1.60
N ASP A 86 14.45 -2.50 2.34
CA ASP A 86 14.74 -2.18 3.74
C ASP A 86 14.78 -3.54 4.45
N LYS A 87 16.01 -4.01 4.72
CA LYS A 87 16.29 -5.17 5.57
C LYS A 87 16.01 -4.85 7.03
#